data_AF-A0A370NKT9-F1
#
_entry.id   AF-A0A370NKT9-F1
#
_cell.length_a   1.000
_cell.length_b   1.000
_cell.length_c   1.000
_cell.angle_alpha   90.00
_cell.angle_beta   90.00
_cell.angle_gamma   90.00
#
_symmetry.space_group_name_H-M   'P 1'
#
loop_
_entity.id
_entity.type
_entity.pdbx_description
1 polymer ?
#
loop_
_entity_poly.entity_id
_entity_poly.type
_entity_poly.pdbx_seq_one_letter_code
_entity_poly.pdbx_strand_id
1 'polypeptide(L)' 'MLCPVCDKADLTAITLEIEAPEPDKTIVLRAMQCPACGEGIIEDRELRLAVGEPRRHELACESSPGMTSAERPGWHSS' A
#
# COMPACT_ATOMS: atom_id res chain seq x y z
N MET A 1 -0.38 23.78 -11.57
CA MET A 1 -1.22 23.54 -10.38
C MET A 1 -0.35 23.84 -9.19
N LEU A 2 -0.77 24.79 -8.35
CA LEU A 2 0.00 25.18 -7.17
C LEU A 2 0.11 24.00 -6.20
N CYS A 3 1.27 23.84 -5.56
CA CYS A 3 1.50 22.79 -4.59
C CYS A 3 0.53 22.95 -3.39
N PRO A 4 -0.33 21.97 -3.09
CA PRO A 4 -1.33 22.07 -2.03
C PRO A 4 -0.76 22.03 -0.60
N VAL A 5 0.55 21.79 -0.46
CA VAL A 5 1.23 21.72 0.84
C VAL A 5 1.93 23.03 1.21
N CYS A 6 2.55 23.70 0.24
CA CYS A 6 3.37 24.89 0.52
C CYS A 6 2.92 26.16 -0.17
N ASP A 7 2.00 26.10 -1.14
CA ASP A 7 1.44 27.23 -1.89
C ASP A 7 2.49 28.16 -2.55
N LYS A 8 3.74 27.69 -2.71
CA LYS A 8 4.89 28.52 -3.15
C LYS A 8 5.32 28.28 -4.59
N ALA A 9 5.01 27.11 -5.15
CA ALA A 9 5.45 26.71 -6.48
C ALA A 9 4.41 25.82 -7.16
N ASP A 10 4.39 25.88 -8.49
CA ASP A 10 3.67 24.91 -9.30
C ASP A 10 4.35 23.54 -9.23
N LEU A 11 3.53 22.50 -9.27
CA LEU A 11 4.01 21.13 -9.39
C LEU A 11 4.55 20.87 -10.80
N THR A 12 5.65 20.12 -10.89
CA THR A 12 6.28 19.69 -12.14
C THR A 12 6.19 18.19 -12.32
N ALA A 13 5.93 17.72 -13.54
CA ALA A 13 5.87 16.30 -13.83
C ALA A 13 7.25 15.64 -13.71
N ILE A 14 7.29 14.49 -13.04
CA ILE A 14 8.47 13.64 -12.87
C ILE A 14 8.12 12.18 -13.16
N THR A 15 9.15 11.38 -13.42
CA THR A 15 9.06 9.92 -13.49
C THR A 15 9.84 9.33 -12.33
N LEU A 16 9.20 8.44 -11.57
CA LEU A 16 9.81 7.73 -10.45
C LEU A 16 10.01 6.28 -10.86
N GLU A 17 11.22 5.77 -10.66
CA GLU A 17 11.55 4.35 -10.77
C GLU A 17 11.71 3.80 -9.36
N ILE A 18 10.91 2.79 -9.01
CA ILE A 18 10.83 2.24 -7.66
C ILE A 18 11.02 0.74 -7.74
N GLU A 19 11.84 0.18 -6.85
CA GLU A 19 11.95 -1.26 -6.71
C GLU A 19 10.64 -1.83 -6.15
N ALA A 20 10.09 -2.82 -6.84
CA ALA A 20 8.90 -3.51 -6.35
C ALA A 20 9.27 -4.42 -5.17
N PRO A 21 8.30 -4.77 -4.31
CA PRO A 21 8.50 -5.77 -3.26
C PRO A 21 8.91 -7.15 -3.81
N GLU A 22 8.56 -7.41 -5.07
CA GLU A 22 8.93 -8.62 -5.79
C GLU A 22 10.34 -8.46 -6.36
N PRO A 23 11.25 -9.42 -6.14
CA PRO A 23 12.62 -9.31 -6.60
C PRO A 23 12.69 -9.12 -8.11
N ASP A 24 13.64 -8.29 -8.55
CA ASP A 24 13.94 -7.99 -9.96
C ASP A 24 12.80 -7.32 -10.74
N LYS A 25 11.83 -6.72 -10.05
CA LYS A 25 10.81 -5.88 -10.69
C LYS A 25 10.98 -4.42 -10.32
N THR A 26 10.81 -3.57 -11.31
CA THR A 26 10.82 -2.11 -11.15
C THR A 26 9.48 -1.56 -11.60
N ILE A 27 8.93 -0.65 -10.80
CA ILE A 27 7.69 0.06 -11.09
C ILE A 27 8.09 1.46 -11.55
N VAL A 28 7.56 1.85 -12.71
CA VAL A 28 7.72 3.21 -13.23
C VAL A 28 6.41 3.96 -13.02
N LEU A 29 6.44 5.05 -12.24
CA LEU A 29 5.29 5.90 -11.94
C LEU A 29 5.47 7.29 -12.54
N ARG A 30 4.39 7.84 -13.12
CA ARG A 30 4.31 9.28 -13.35
C ARG A 30 3.78 9.96 -12.09
N ALA A 31 4.48 11.00 -11.68
CA ALA A 31 4.12 11.79 -10.51
C ALA A 31 4.30 13.28 -10.80
N MET A 32 3.80 14.11 -9.89
CA MET A 32 3.98 15.54 -9.89
C MET A 32 4.75 15.92 -8.62
N GLN A 33 5.84 16.69 -8.74
CA GLN A 33 6.67 17.08 -7.60
C GLN A 33 6.72 18.60 -7.44
N CYS A 34 6.66 19.06 -6.19
CA CYS A 34 6.91 20.45 -5.83
C CYS A 34 8.41 20.70 -5.71
N PRO A 35 9.01 21.59 -6.53
CA PRO A 35 10.44 21.89 -6.42
C PRO A 35 10.80 22.70 -5.16
N ALA A 36 9.82 23.36 -4.53
CA ALA A 36 10.06 24.21 -3.36
C ALA A 36 10.13 23.44 -2.03
N CYS A 37 9.29 22.39 -1.87
CA CYS A 37 9.22 21.62 -0.62
C CYS A 37 9.45 20.12 -0.79
N GLY A 38 9.59 19.63 -2.02
CA GLY A 38 9.86 18.22 -2.34
C GLY A 38 8.63 17.31 -2.36
N GLU A 39 7.45 17.84 -2.01
CA GLU A 39 6.21 17.06 -1.96
C GLU A 39 5.88 16.42 -3.31
N GLY A 40 5.54 15.13 -3.31
CA GLY A 40 5.16 14.37 -4.49
C GLY A 40 3.69 13.97 -4.46
N ILE A 41 3.00 14.12 -5.58
CA ILE A 41 1.61 13.70 -5.77
C ILE A 41 1.57 12.66 -6.89
N ILE A 42 0.93 11.53 -6.61
CA ILE A 42 0.73 10.44 -7.56
C ILE A 42 -0.77 10.30 -7.78
N GLU A 43 -1.19 10.23 -9.04
CA GLU A 43 -2.61 10.01 -9.37
C GLU A 43 -3.02 8.58 -9.03
N ASP A 44 -4.26 8.41 -8.54
CA ASP A 44 -4.83 7.09 -8.23
C ASP A 44 -4.72 6.11 -9.39
N ARG A 45 -4.90 6.61 -10.62
CA ARG A 45 -4.76 5.79 -11.84
C ARG A 45 -3.36 5.20 -11.97
N GLU A 46 -2.31 5.99 -11.72
CA GLU A 46 -0.91 5.54 -11.81
C GLU A 46 -0.62 4.52 -10.70
N LEU A 47 -1.13 4.75 -9.48
CA LEU A 47 -1.04 3.78 -8.40
C LEU A 47 -1.68 2.44 -8.80
N ARG A 48 -2.92 2.46 -9.30
CA ARG A 48 -3.64 1.26 -9.72
C ARG A 48 -2.94 0.50 -10.85
N LEU A 49 -2.28 1.20 -11.77
CA LEU A 49 -1.47 0.57 -12.81
C LEU A 49 -0.26 -0.16 -12.24
N ALA A 50 0.35 0.40 -11.19
CA ALA A 50 1.52 -0.17 -10.55
C ALA A 50 1.23 -1.36 -9.62
N VAL A 51 0.20 -1.27 -8.79
CA VAL A 51 -0.15 -2.37 -7.85
C VAL A 51 -1.12 -3.40 -8.44
N GLY A 52 -1.71 -3.12 -9.60
CA GLY A 52 -2.75 -3.98 -10.21
C GLY A 52 -4.08 -3.92 -9.45
N GLU A 53 -5.06 -4.72 -9.88
CA GLU A 53 -6.31 -4.88 -9.11
C GLU A 53 -6.00 -5.45 -7.71
N PRO A 54 -6.70 -5.00 -6.66
CA PRO A 54 -6.49 -5.50 -5.31
C PRO A 54 -6.70 -7.01 -5.31
N ARG A 55 -5.61 -7.77 -5.20
CA ARG A 55 -5.68 -9.19 -4.93
C ARG A 55 -6.36 -9.31 -3.57
N ARG A 56 -7.59 -9.83 -3.57
CA ARG A 56 -8.18 -10.32 -2.32
C ARG A 56 -7.24 -11.41 -1.82
N HIS A 57 -6.41 -11.08 -0.84
CA HIS A 57 -5.84 -12.12 -0.02
C HIS A 57 -7.02 -12.75 0.71
N GLU A 58 -7.48 -13.89 0.18
CA GLU A 58 -8.19 -14.85 1.02
C GLU A 58 -7.21 -15.19 2.13
N LEU A 59 -7.44 -14.60 3.31
CA LEU A 59 -6.83 -15.08 4.54
C LEU A 59 -7.30 -16.53 4.66
N ALA A 60 -6.47 -17.46 4.19
CA ALA A 60 -6.63 -18.85 4.53
C ALA A 60 -6.44 -18.92 6.05
N CYS A 61 -7.54 -18.84 6.78
CA CYS A 61 -7.59 -19.40 8.12
C CYS A 61 -7.31 -20.89 7.91
N GLU A 62 -6.04 -21.28 8.00
CA GLU A 62 -5.65 -22.67 8.13
C GLU A 62 -6.48 -23.24 9.27
N SER A 63 -7.52 -23.97 8.89
CA SER A 63 -8.39 -24.64 9.81
C SER A 63 -7.53 -25.76 10.37
N SER A 64 -6.94 -25.55 11.54
CA SER A 64 -6.20 -26.58 12.26
C SER A 64 -7.05 -27.85 12.28
N PRO A 65 -6.60 -28.95 11.66
CA PRO A 65 -7.39 -30.16 11.63
C PRO A 65 -7.27 -30.83 13.00
N GLY A 66 -8.41 -30.93 13.69
CA GLY A 66 -8.60 -31.90 14.76
C GLY A 66 -8.28 -31.42 16.17
N MET A 67 -9.31 -30.99 16.89
CA MET A 67 -9.45 -31.38 18.29
C MET A 67 -10.90 -31.81 18.51
N THR A 68 -11.08 -33.12 18.55
CA THR A 68 -12.30 -33.79 18.96
C THR A 68 -12.60 -33.41 20.42
N SER A 69 -13.79 -32.85 20.64
CA SER A 69 -14.59 -32.91 21.87
C SER A 69 -13.92 -33.52 23.12
N ALA A 70 -13.29 -32.70 23.96
CA ALA A 70 -13.26 -32.90 25.42
C ALA A 70 -12.70 -31.63 26.12
N GLU A 71 -13.36 -31.27 27.22
CA GLU A 71 -12.93 -30.32 28.27
C GLU A 71 -13.07 -28.81 27.99
N ARG A 72 -14.15 -28.23 28.56
CA ARG A 72 -14.25 -26.80 28.88
C ARG A 72 -13.39 -26.54 30.13
N PRO A 73 -12.38 -25.66 30.11
CA PRO A 73 -11.82 -25.13 31.34
C PRO A 73 -12.76 -24.04 31.87
N GLY A 74 -13.29 -24.26 33.08
CA GLY A 74 -14.07 -23.27 33.81
C GLY A 74 -13.24 -22.02 34.09
N TRP A 75 -13.80 -20.86 33.73
CA TRP A 75 -13.24 -19.58 34.13
C TRP A 75 -13.69 -19.31 35.57
N HIS A 76 -12.78 -19.54 36.52
CA HIS A 76 -12.90 -18.97 37.86
C HIS A 76 -12.33 -17.54 37.82
N SER A 77 -13.22 -16.56 37.87
CA SER A 77 -12.86 -15.17 38.18
C SER A 77 -12.56 -15.08 39.68
N SER A 78 -11.36 -14.63 40.04
CA SER A 78 -11.07 -14.08 41.37
C SER A 78 -11.19 -12.56 41.31
#